data_AF-A0A955DYP4-F1
#
_entry.id   AF-A0A955DYP4-F1
#
_cell.length_a   1.000
_cell.length_b   1.000
_cell.length_c   1.000
_cell.angle_alpha   90.00
_cell.angle_beta   90.00
_cell.angle_gamma   90.00
#
_symmetry.space_group_name_H-M   'P 1'
#
loop_
_entity.id
_entity.type
_entity.pdbx_description
1 polymer ?
#
loop_
_entity_poly.entity_id
_entity_poly.type
_entity_poly.pdbx_seq_one_letter_code
_entity_poly.pdbx_strand_id
1 'polypeptide(L)'
;GLGLLLQTRQIRKMISSYVGENAIFEKQFLDGDLEVEFNPQGTLAERIRAGGAGIPAFYTASGAGTVIAEGKPTATFRPPLASARIHGDVGAREYVQETSLYADLALVKAHRADPFGNLQYRMTARNFNPVMATAAAFVVAEVDALVELGDIDPDDVHTPGSYVDRVVRTSSEKRIEQRTTRPS
;
A
#
# COMPACT_ATOMS: atom_id res chain seq x y z
N GLY A 1 12.06 -9.31 -2.78
CA GLY A 1 11.36 -8.02 -2.73
C GLY A 1 12.36 -6.89 -2.64
N LEU A 2 11.98 -5.76 -2.01
CA LEU A 2 12.81 -4.55 -1.91
C LEU A 2 14.19 -4.77 -1.27
N GLY A 3 14.36 -5.78 -0.40
CA GLY A 3 15.65 -6.11 0.20
C GLY A 3 16.78 -6.37 -0.80
N LEU A 4 16.47 -6.90 -1.99
CA LEU A 4 17.48 -7.07 -3.05
C LEU A 4 17.94 -5.74 -3.64
N LEU A 5 17.02 -4.77 -3.76
CA LEU A 5 17.33 -3.42 -4.24
C LEU A 5 18.09 -2.59 -3.18
N LEU A 6 17.87 -2.87 -1.90
CA LEU A 6 18.67 -2.29 -0.81
C LEU A 6 20.12 -2.81 -0.85
N GLN A 7 20.32 -4.12 -1.08
CA GLN A 7 21.66 -4.72 -1.20
C GLN A 7 22.49 -4.07 -2.32
N THR A 8 21.84 -3.74 -3.44
CA THR A 8 22.48 -3.10 -4.60
C THR A 8 22.41 -1.56 -4.56
N ARG A 9 21.94 -0.96 -3.45
CA ARG A 9 21.82 0.50 -3.26
C ARG A 9 21.03 1.23 -4.36
N GLN A 10 19.97 0.59 -4.85
CA GLN A 10 19.09 1.17 -5.86
C GLN A 10 17.95 2.01 -5.26
N ILE A 11 17.80 2.04 -3.93
CA ILE A 11 16.76 2.79 -3.23
C ILE A 11 17.42 3.96 -2.48
N ARG A 12 17.04 5.18 -2.85
CA ARG A 12 17.46 6.41 -2.15
C ARG A 12 16.52 6.78 -1.00
N LYS A 13 15.21 6.61 -1.19
CA LYS A 13 14.17 6.99 -0.23
C LYS A 13 13.11 5.90 -0.12
N MET A 14 12.68 5.61 1.11
CA MET A 14 11.56 4.72 1.41
C MET A 14 10.43 5.45 2.13
N ILE A 15 9.23 5.36 1.58
CA ILE A 15 7.99 5.78 2.22
C ILE A 15 7.30 4.51 2.72
N SER A 16 7.27 4.29 4.03
CA SER A 16 6.84 2.99 4.59
C SER A 16 6.17 3.13 5.94
N SER A 17 5.36 2.13 6.30
CA SER A 17 4.69 2.09 7.61
C SER A 17 5.42 1.28 8.66
N TYR A 18 6.20 0.32 8.21
CA TYR A 18 7.02 -0.55 9.04
C TYR A 18 8.08 -1.18 8.15
N VAL A 19 9.29 -1.34 8.67
CA VAL A 19 10.44 -1.77 7.87
C VAL A 19 10.98 -3.14 8.24
N GLY A 20 10.41 -3.76 9.27
CA GLY A 20 10.72 -5.13 9.66
C GLY A 20 12.12 -5.34 10.22
N GLU A 21 12.49 -6.61 10.36
CA GLU A 21 13.81 -7.07 10.78
C GLU A 21 14.78 -7.12 9.59
N ASN A 22 15.11 -5.96 9.01
CA ASN A 22 16.10 -5.89 7.93
C ASN A 22 17.35 -5.11 8.39
N ALA A 23 18.37 -5.84 8.84
CA ALA A 23 19.62 -5.26 9.30
C ALA A 23 20.34 -4.38 8.25
N ILE A 24 20.17 -4.68 6.95
CA ILE A 24 20.73 -3.87 5.87
C ILE A 24 20.02 -2.51 5.79
N PHE A 25 18.69 -2.53 5.93
CA PHE A 25 17.89 -1.31 5.96
C PHE A 25 18.29 -0.43 7.15
N GLU A 26 18.32 -1.00 8.37
CA GLU A 26 18.66 -0.26 9.59
C GLU A 26 20.04 0.38 9.47
N LYS A 27 21.03 -0.39 9.00
CA LYS A 27 22.37 0.12 8.75
C LYS A 27 22.37 1.27 7.75
N GLN A 28 21.75 1.12 6.58
CA GLN A 28 21.73 2.18 5.56
C GLN A 28 21.01 3.44 6.04
N PHE A 29 19.96 3.30 6.85
CA PHE A 29 19.29 4.43 7.46
C PHE A 29 20.18 5.16 8.46
N LEU A 30 20.84 4.44 9.38
CA LEU A 30 21.75 5.02 10.37
C LEU A 30 23.00 5.64 9.76
N ASP A 31 23.51 5.05 8.68
CA ASP A 31 24.67 5.55 7.93
C ASP A 31 24.30 6.75 7.03
N GLY A 32 23.01 7.08 6.87
CA GLY A 32 22.51 8.17 6.02
C GLY A 32 22.46 7.84 4.53
N ASP A 33 22.70 6.58 4.15
CA ASP A 33 22.62 6.07 2.77
C ASP A 33 21.16 5.97 2.27
N LEU A 34 20.18 5.93 3.18
CA LEU A 34 18.76 5.74 2.88
C LEU A 34 17.88 6.74 3.63
N GLU A 35 17.13 7.55 2.90
CA GLU A 35 16.11 8.44 3.46
C GLU A 35 14.84 7.63 3.81
N VAL A 36 14.22 7.89 4.97
CA VAL A 36 13.02 7.17 5.41
C VAL A 36 11.93 8.14 5.82
N GLU A 37 10.75 7.96 5.25
CA GLU A 37 9.54 8.70 5.61
C GLU A 37 8.50 7.71 6.19
N PHE A 38 8.38 7.74 7.52
CA PHE A 38 7.43 6.89 8.23
C PHE A 38 6.00 7.40 8.09
N ASN A 39 5.09 6.49 7.77
CA ASN A 39 3.67 6.77 7.59
C ASN A 39 2.82 5.75 8.35
N PRO A 40 1.84 6.15 9.18
CA PRO A 40 0.86 5.20 9.71
C PRO A 40 0.27 4.36 8.56
N GLN A 41 0.14 3.04 8.75
CA GLN A 41 -0.22 2.14 7.64
C GLN A 41 -1.52 2.52 6.93
N GLY A 42 -2.54 2.94 7.70
CA GLY A 42 -3.80 3.44 7.15
C GLY A 42 -3.62 4.74 6.36
N THR A 43 -2.78 5.66 6.85
CA THR A 43 -2.42 6.88 6.13
C THR A 43 -1.69 6.54 4.83
N LEU A 44 -0.72 5.64 4.84
CA LEU A 44 0.00 5.22 3.62
C LEU A 44 -0.96 4.67 2.57
N ALA A 45 -1.88 3.78 2.97
CA ALA A 45 -2.89 3.23 2.05
C ALA A 45 -3.79 4.33 1.48
N GLU A 46 -4.25 5.26 2.33
CA GLU A 46 -5.14 6.34 1.90
C GLU A 46 -4.42 7.38 1.03
N ARG A 47 -3.14 7.69 1.28
CA ARG A 47 -2.34 8.56 0.41
C ARG A 47 -2.23 7.99 -0.99
N ILE A 48 -1.99 6.70 -1.12
CA ILE A 48 -1.94 6.00 -2.42
C ILE A 48 -3.33 6.03 -3.08
N ARG A 49 -4.39 5.64 -2.35
CA ARG A 49 -5.76 5.65 -2.87
C ARG A 49 -6.21 7.04 -3.33
N ALA A 50 -5.88 8.08 -2.55
CA ALA A 50 -6.17 9.46 -2.88
C ALA A 50 -5.46 9.87 -4.18
N GLY A 51 -4.22 9.44 -4.38
CA GLY A 51 -3.47 9.69 -5.62
C GLY A 51 -4.15 9.08 -6.84
N GLY A 52 -4.52 7.80 -6.75
CA GLY A 52 -5.25 7.13 -7.84
C GLY A 52 -6.65 7.71 -8.11
N ALA A 53 -7.26 8.35 -7.11
CA ALA A 53 -8.55 9.01 -7.23
C ALA A 53 -8.47 10.50 -7.63
N GLY A 54 -7.27 11.05 -7.88
CA GLY A 54 -7.11 12.48 -8.21
C GLY A 54 -7.38 13.43 -7.04
N ILE A 55 -7.27 12.96 -5.80
CA ILE A 55 -7.44 13.76 -4.58
C ILE A 55 -6.05 14.24 -4.13
N PRO A 56 -5.75 15.55 -4.17
CA PRO A 56 -4.40 16.04 -3.91
C PRO A 56 -4.01 15.99 -2.42
N ALA A 57 -4.98 16.12 -1.53
CA ALA A 57 -4.77 16.05 -0.08
C ALA A 57 -6.06 15.65 0.64
N PHE A 58 -5.91 15.09 1.84
CA PHE A 58 -7.01 14.76 2.75
C PHE A 58 -6.58 14.97 4.20
N TYR A 59 -7.54 14.96 5.12
CA TYR A 59 -7.27 15.07 6.56
C TYR A 59 -7.53 13.74 7.26
N THR A 60 -6.65 13.36 8.18
CA THR A 60 -6.81 12.16 9.02
C THR A 60 -6.42 12.44 10.47
N ALA A 61 -7.10 11.79 11.42
CA ALA A 61 -6.73 11.88 12.83
C ALA A 61 -5.45 11.06 13.13
N SER A 62 -5.06 10.16 12.22
CA SER A 62 -3.88 9.30 12.41
C SER A 62 -2.60 10.12 12.36
N GLY A 63 -1.87 10.19 13.47
CA GLY A 63 -0.62 10.95 13.60
C GLY A 63 -0.78 12.37 14.13
N ALA A 64 -2.01 12.87 14.30
CA ALA A 64 -2.26 14.15 14.96
C ALA A 64 -1.71 14.14 16.40
N GLY A 65 -1.05 15.23 16.83
CA GLY A 65 -0.37 15.32 18.12
C GLY A 65 0.87 14.43 18.29
N THR A 66 1.40 13.86 17.20
CA THR A 66 2.64 13.07 17.20
C THR A 66 3.68 13.71 16.29
N VAL A 67 4.93 13.19 16.31
CA VAL A 67 6.00 13.62 15.41
C VAL A 67 5.64 13.52 13.92
N ILE A 68 4.67 12.69 13.54
CA ILE A 68 4.18 12.57 12.16
C ILE A 68 3.49 13.86 11.68
N ALA A 69 2.91 14.65 12.59
CA ALA A 69 2.22 15.90 12.26
C ALA A 69 3.14 17.14 12.25
N GLU A 70 4.40 17.01 12.69
CA GLU A 70 5.33 18.13 12.71
C GLU A 70 5.56 18.71 11.30
N GLY A 71 5.38 20.02 11.17
CA GLY A 71 5.52 20.73 9.88
C GLY A 71 4.37 20.52 8.89
N LYS A 72 3.32 19.76 9.24
CA LYS A 72 2.13 19.55 8.40
C LYS A 72 0.97 20.47 8.82
N PRO A 73 0.13 20.93 7.88
CA PRO A 73 -1.10 21.64 8.24
C PRO A 73 -2.02 20.77 9.10
N THR A 74 -2.57 21.36 10.16
CA THR A 74 -3.60 20.71 11.00
C THR A 74 -4.90 21.51 10.96
N ALA A 75 -6.01 20.82 11.15
CA ALA A 75 -7.32 21.43 11.29
C ALA A 75 -8.23 20.57 12.18
N THR A 76 -9.19 21.22 12.81
CA THR A 76 -10.10 20.57 13.76
C THR A 76 -11.40 20.19 13.06
N PHE A 77 -11.79 18.91 13.13
CA PHE A 77 -13.02 18.38 12.52
C PHE A 77 -13.83 17.55 13.52
N ARG A 78 -15.14 17.49 13.28
CA ARG A 78 -16.01 16.52 13.96
C ARG A 78 -15.83 15.14 13.30
N PRO A 79 -15.59 14.06 14.05
CA PRO A 79 -15.43 12.72 13.47
C PRO A 79 -16.69 12.27 12.69
N PRO A 80 -16.53 11.59 11.54
CA PRO A 80 -17.66 11.16 10.70
C PRO A 80 -18.55 10.07 11.33
N LEU A 81 -18.06 9.35 12.35
CA LEU A 81 -18.83 8.43 13.19
C LEU A 81 -18.35 8.56 14.64
N ALA A 82 -19.26 8.42 15.61
CA ALA A 82 -18.86 8.07 16.98
C ALA A 82 -18.09 6.76 16.85
N SER A 83 -16.77 6.79 17.08
CA SER A 83 -15.95 5.58 16.93
C SER A 83 -16.60 4.48 17.77
N ALA A 84 -16.82 3.30 17.21
CA ALA A 84 -17.40 2.17 17.95
C ALA A 84 -16.59 1.78 19.21
N ARG A 85 -15.35 2.29 19.34
CA ARG A 85 -14.46 2.12 20.50
C ARG A 85 -14.55 3.24 21.52
N ILE A 86 -15.27 4.34 21.24
CA ILE A 86 -15.37 5.50 22.13
C ILE A 86 -16.85 5.76 22.40
N HIS A 87 -17.27 5.40 23.61
CA HIS A 87 -18.62 5.68 24.08
C HIS A 87 -18.73 7.18 24.44
N GLY A 88 -19.65 7.92 23.82
CA GLY A 88 -19.96 9.33 24.15
C GLY A 88 -19.75 10.33 22.99
N ASP A 89 -20.19 11.58 23.19
CA ASP A 89 -19.89 12.69 22.27
C ASP A 89 -18.40 13.02 22.37
N VAL A 90 -17.69 12.80 21.26
CA VAL A 90 -16.23 12.92 21.18
C VAL A 90 -15.75 14.30 20.76
N GLY A 91 -16.67 15.26 20.61
CA GLY A 91 -16.36 16.65 20.26
C GLY A 91 -15.61 16.76 18.93
N ALA A 92 -15.09 17.95 18.68
CA ALA A 92 -14.18 18.17 17.56
C ALA A 92 -12.76 17.70 17.94
N ARG A 93 -12.01 17.16 16.98
CA ARG A 93 -10.65 16.64 17.18
C ARG A 93 -9.71 17.22 16.14
N GLU A 94 -8.42 17.26 16.47
CA GLU A 94 -7.39 17.65 15.51
C GLU A 94 -7.15 16.53 14.48
N TYR A 95 -6.98 16.93 13.23
CA TYR A 95 -6.59 16.10 12.11
C TYR A 95 -5.37 16.74 11.45
N VAL A 96 -4.51 15.90 10.90
CA VAL A 96 -3.34 16.31 10.11
C VAL A 96 -3.66 16.16 8.62
N GLN A 97 -3.22 17.13 7.80
CA GLN A 97 -3.30 17.05 6.36
C GLN A 97 -2.21 16.12 5.82
N GLU A 98 -2.60 15.20 4.96
CA GLU A 98 -1.70 14.30 4.22
C GLU A 98 -1.89 14.52 2.72
N THR A 99 -0.79 14.48 1.98
CA THR A 99 -0.79 14.62 0.51
C THR A 99 -0.86 13.26 -0.16
N SER A 100 -1.49 13.18 -1.33
CA SER A 100 -1.54 11.92 -2.06
C SER A 100 -0.18 11.46 -2.57
N LEU A 101 -0.08 10.16 -2.83
CA LEU A 101 1.05 9.52 -3.48
C LEU A 101 0.60 8.99 -4.84
N TYR A 102 1.32 9.40 -5.88
CA TYR A 102 1.17 8.91 -7.24
C TYR A 102 2.56 8.63 -7.79
N ALA A 103 2.77 7.45 -8.36
CA ALA A 103 4.07 6.98 -8.80
C ALA A 103 4.21 6.99 -10.33
N ASP A 104 5.44 6.94 -10.82
CA ASP A 104 5.69 6.70 -12.25
C ASP A 104 5.39 5.22 -12.61
N LEU A 105 5.68 4.29 -11.68
CA LEU A 105 5.56 2.85 -11.88
C LEU A 105 4.99 2.18 -10.63
N ALA A 106 3.99 1.31 -10.81
CA ALA A 106 3.53 0.36 -9.80
C ALA A 106 3.88 -1.07 -10.22
N LEU A 107 4.50 -1.81 -9.30
CA LEU A 107 4.75 -3.25 -9.42
C LEU A 107 3.80 -3.97 -8.46
N VAL A 108 2.82 -4.69 -9.00
CA VAL A 108 1.80 -5.39 -8.19
C VAL A 108 1.82 -6.89 -8.44
N LYS A 109 1.31 -7.66 -7.47
CA LYS A 109 1.20 -9.12 -7.53
C LYS A 109 -0.25 -9.55 -7.36
N ALA A 110 -0.78 -10.30 -8.32
CA ALA A 110 -2.08 -10.94 -8.24
C ALA A 110 -1.99 -12.48 -8.38
N HIS A 111 -3.10 -13.16 -8.11
CA HIS A 111 -3.21 -14.60 -8.26
C HIS A 111 -3.53 -14.97 -9.71
N ARG A 112 -4.55 -14.35 -10.29
CA ARG A 112 -4.99 -14.59 -11.67
C ARG A 112 -5.16 -13.27 -12.41
N ALA A 113 -4.93 -13.29 -13.71
CA ALA A 113 -5.37 -12.23 -14.62
C ALA A 113 -5.93 -12.79 -15.92
N ASP A 114 -6.92 -12.10 -16.47
CA ASP A 114 -7.45 -12.36 -17.81
C ASP A 114 -6.71 -11.52 -18.88
N PRO A 115 -7.00 -11.70 -20.19
CA PRO A 115 -6.34 -10.96 -21.26
C PRO A 115 -6.63 -9.45 -21.29
N PHE A 116 -7.66 -8.96 -20.57
CA PHE A 116 -7.95 -7.54 -20.43
C PHE A 116 -7.22 -6.89 -19.24
N GLY A 117 -6.48 -7.69 -18.46
CA GLY A 117 -5.75 -7.20 -17.29
C GLY A 117 -6.58 -7.17 -16.01
N ASN A 118 -7.79 -7.74 -15.99
CA ASN A 118 -8.58 -7.84 -14.76
C ASN A 118 -7.85 -8.73 -13.76
N LEU A 119 -7.64 -8.24 -12.54
CA LEU A 119 -6.88 -8.95 -11.52
C LEU A 119 -7.77 -9.57 -10.46
N GLN A 120 -7.51 -10.84 -10.14
CA GLN A 120 -8.05 -11.51 -8.95
C GLN A 120 -6.90 -11.79 -7.97
N TYR A 121 -7.03 -11.30 -6.72
CA TYR A 121 -6.09 -11.58 -5.63
C TYR A 121 -6.58 -12.74 -4.78
N ARG A 122 -5.64 -13.43 -4.11
CA ARG A 122 -5.96 -14.56 -3.23
C ARG A 122 -5.64 -14.22 -1.77
N MET A 123 -6.66 -14.29 -0.92
CA MET A 123 -6.54 -14.11 0.53
C MET A 123 -5.88 -12.76 0.89
N THR A 124 -5.08 -12.73 1.96
CA THR A 124 -4.42 -11.53 2.49
C THR A 124 -3.25 -11.02 1.64
N ALA A 125 -2.82 -11.78 0.62
CA ALA A 125 -1.85 -11.30 -0.37
C ALA A 125 -2.39 -10.12 -1.21
N ARG A 126 -3.71 -9.86 -1.16
CA ARG A 126 -4.33 -8.67 -1.74
C ARG A 126 -3.71 -7.37 -1.23
N ASN A 127 -3.66 -7.19 0.10
CA ASN A 127 -3.11 -6.03 0.81
C ASN A 127 -3.10 -4.70 0.00
N PHE A 128 -1.93 -4.13 -0.28
CA PHE A 128 -1.73 -2.84 -0.96
C PHE A 128 -1.85 -2.93 -2.49
N ASN A 129 -1.83 -4.12 -3.10
CA ASN A 129 -1.78 -4.26 -4.55
C ASN A 129 -2.91 -3.51 -5.28
N PRO A 130 -4.20 -3.62 -4.88
CA PRO A 130 -5.27 -2.90 -5.57
C PRO A 130 -5.10 -1.38 -5.51
N VAL A 131 -4.74 -0.82 -4.35
CA VAL A 131 -4.60 0.64 -4.21
C VAL A 131 -3.37 1.15 -4.95
N MET A 132 -2.27 0.39 -4.95
CA MET A 132 -1.06 0.73 -5.73
C MET A 132 -1.33 0.71 -7.23
N ALA A 133 -2.10 -0.26 -7.73
CA ALA A 133 -2.47 -0.33 -9.15
C ALA A 133 -3.22 0.92 -9.62
N THR A 134 -4.00 1.57 -8.76
CA THR A 134 -4.73 2.79 -9.16
C THR A 134 -3.86 4.04 -9.21
N ALA A 135 -2.68 4.03 -8.62
CA ALA A 135 -1.93 5.23 -8.24
C ALA A 135 -0.56 5.32 -8.92
N ALA A 136 -0.46 4.90 -10.17
CA ALA A 136 0.75 5.07 -10.97
C ALA A 136 0.45 5.34 -12.44
N ALA A 137 1.41 5.99 -13.11
CA ALA A 137 1.34 6.27 -14.55
C ALA A 137 1.51 5.00 -15.41
N PHE A 138 2.20 3.99 -14.89
CA PHE A 138 2.36 2.69 -15.54
C PHE A 138 2.31 1.56 -14.51
N VAL A 139 1.58 0.49 -14.81
CA VAL A 139 1.30 -0.60 -13.88
C VAL A 139 1.70 -1.94 -14.50
N VAL A 140 2.59 -2.65 -13.81
CA VAL A 140 2.98 -4.02 -14.14
C VAL A 140 2.45 -4.96 -13.09
N ALA A 141 1.55 -5.86 -13.50
CA ALA A 141 0.99 -6.90 -12.67
C ALA A 141 1.71 -8.24 -12.92
N GLU A 142 2.46 -8.71 -11.93
CA GLU A 142 2.90 -10.09 -11.87
C GLU A 142 1.71 -11.00 -11.47
N VAL A 143 1.54 -12.15 -12.13
CA VAL A 143 0.47 -13.11 -11.81
C VAL A 143 0.97 -14.55 -11.73
N ASP A 144 0.30 -15.37 -10.92
CA ASP A 144 0.58 -16.81 -10.86
C ASP A 144 0.01 -17.55 -12.09
N ALA A 145 -1.18 -17.13 -12.53
CA ALA A 145 -1.87 -17.72 -13.67
C ALA A 145 -2.47 -16.66 -14.59
N LEU A 146 -2.29 -16.87 -15.90
CA LEU A 146 -3.11 -16.25 -16.92
C LEU A 146 -4.29 -17.18 -17.19
N VAL A 147 -5.48 -16.61 -17.32
CA VAL A 147 -6.73 -17.36 -17.51
C VAL A 147 -7.46 -16.85 -18.74
N GLU A 148 -8.42 -17.62 -19.24
CA GLU A 148 -9.17 -17.24 -20.42
C GLU A 148 -10.20 -16.16 -20.10
N LEU A 149 -10.69 -15.50 -21.14
CA LEU A 149 -11.77 -14.53 -20.99
C LEU A 149 -13.03 -15.21 -20.43
N GLY A 150 -13.57 -14.67 -19.34
CA GLY A 150 -14.74 -15.21 -18.65
C GLY A 150 -14.40 -16.19 -17.50
N ASP A 151 -13.14 -16.57 -17.32
CA ASP A 151 -12.70 -17.42 -16.20
C ASP A 151 -12.63 -16.67 -14.85
N ILE A 152 -12.72 -15.34 -14.90
CA ILE A 152 -12.95 -14.46 -13.75
C ILE A 152 -14.36 -13.91 -13.92
N ASP A 153 -15.25 -14.27 -12.99
CA ASP A 153 -16.58 -13.68 -12.94
C ASP A 153 -16.45 -12.15 -12.79
N PRO A 154 -17.21 -11.32 -13.54
CA PRO A 154 -17.16 -9.88 -13.40
C PRO A 154 -17.31 -9.36 -11.97
N ASP A 155 -18.11 -10.01 -11.13
CA ASP A 155 -18.28 -9.64 -9.71
C ASP A 155 -17.08 -10.05 -8.83
N ASP A 156 -16.22 -10.94 -9.33
CA ASP A 156 -15.00 -11.39 -8.66
C ASP A 156 -13.74 -10.62 -9.11
N VAL A 157 -13.89 -9.62 -9.99
CA VAL A 157 -12.81 -8.72 -10.40
C VAL A 157 -12.49 -7.75 -9.27
N HIS A 158 -11.26 -7.82 -8.74
CA HIS A 158 -10.82 -6.95 -7.64
C HIS A 158 -10.15 -5.67 -8.12
N THR A 159 -9.35 -5.75 -9.17
CA THR A 159 -8.79 -4.58 -9.86
C THR A 159 -9.19 -4.67 -11.33
N PRO A 160 -10.02 -3.75 -11.81
CA PRO A 160 -10.35 -3.66 -13.24
C PRO A 160 -9.10 -3.48 -14.09
N GLY A 161 -9.08 -4.12 -15.26
CA GLY A 161 -7.96 -4.08 -16.19
C GLY A 161 -7.62 -2.68 -16.72
N SER A 162 -8.54 -1.70 -16.58
CA SER A 162 -8.27 -0.30 -16.90
C SER A 162 -7.14 0.34 -16.08
N TYR A 163 -6.76 -0.27 -14.95
CA TYR A 163 -5.65 0.17 -14.12
C TYR A 163 -4.35 -0.60 -14.40
N VAL A 164 -4.30 -1.47 -15.41
CA VAL A 164 -3.17 -2.38 -15.64
C VAL A 164 -2.66 -2.26 -17.06
N ASP A 165 -1.41 -1.82 -17.22
CA ASP A 165 -0.78 -1.66 -18.54
C ASP A 165 -0.12 -2.94 -19.04
N ARG A 166 0.47 -3.72 -18.12
CA ARG A 166 1.19 -4.96 -18.45
C ARG A 166 0.92 -6.05 -17.45
N VAL A 167 0.69 -7.26 -17.97
CA VAL A 167 0.60 -8.48 -17.18
C VAL A 167 1.77 -9.38 -17.51
N VAL A 168 2.45 -9.91 -16.50
CA VAL A 168 3.54 -10.87 -16.64
C VAL A 168 3.27 -12.08 -15.76
N ARG A 169 3.24 -13.26 -16.37
CA ARG A 169 3.16 -14.52 -15.61
C ARG A 169 4.55 -14.89 -15.11
N THR A 170 4.68 -15.18 -13.83
CA THR A 170 5.93 -15.70 -13.25
C THR A 170 5.66 -16.89 -12.33
N SER A 171 6.72 -17.65 -12.05
CA SER A 171 6.72 -18.58 -10.92
C SER A 171 7.60 -18.02 -9.82
N SER A 172 7.02 -17.71 -8.65
CA SER A 172 7.76 -17.20 -7.51
C SER A 172 7.59 -18.10 -6.29
N GLU A 173 8.66 -18.23 -5.50
CA GLU A 173 8.65 -18.94 -4.23
C GLU A 173 7.87 -18.10 -3.19
N LYS A 174 6.78 -18.65 -2.66
CA LYS A 174 5.96 -18.01 -1.62
C LYS A 174 6.49 -18.38 -0.24
N ARG A 175 7.55 -17.69 0.19
CA ARG A 175 8.18 -17.90 1.51
C ARG A 175 7.21 -17.54 2.63
N ILE A 176 7.22 -18.36 3.69
CA ILE A 176 6.48 -18.11 4.93
C ILE A 176 7.48 -17.60 5.96
N GLU A 177 7.31 -16.36 6.40
CA GLU A 177 8.20 -15.73 7.39
C GLU A 177 8.14 -16.44 8.74
N GLN A 178 6.92 -16.71 9.25
CA GLN A 178 6.69 -17.46 10.48
C GLN A 178 5.61 -18.51 10.24
N ARG A 179 6.00 -19.79 10.22
CA ARG A 179 5.07 -20.90 10.01
C ARG A 179 4.50 -21.36 11.35
N THR A 180 3.27 -20.96 11.64
CA THR A 180 2.54 -21.38 12.83
C THR A 180 1.53 -22.48 12.46
N THR A 181 1.63 -23.64 13.12
CA THR A 181 0.72 -24.78 12.93
C THR A 181 0.02 -25.14 14.24
N ARG A 182 -1.15 -25.79 14.18
CA ARG A 182 -1.78 -26.41 15.37
C ARG A 182 -1.32 -27.87 15.49
N PRO A 183 -1.25 -28.43 16.71
CA PRO A 183 -1.07 -29.87 16.88
C PRO A 183 -2.18 -30.62 16.14
N SER A 184 -1.81 -31.70 15.46
CA SER A 184 -2.73 -32.62 14.76
C SER A 184 -3.58 -33.40 15.74
#